data_AF-A0A1C3EFY5-F1
#
_entry.id   AF-A0A1C3EFY5-F1
#
_cell.length_a   1.000
_cell.length_b   1.000
_cell.length_c   1.000
_cell.angle_alpha   90.00
_cell.angle_beta   90.00
_cell.angle_gamma   90.00
#
_symmetry.space_group_name_H-M   'P 1'
#
loop_
_entity.id
_entity.type
_entity.pdbx_description
1 polymer ?
#
loop_
_entity_poly.entity_id
_entity_poly.type
_entity_poly.pdbx_seq_one_letter_code
_entity_poly.pdbx_strand_id
1 'polypeptide(L)'
;MVTRDGLPLGLAAVKRLTCKKFEGLNARGLNGGKHLVNTARMPIKENKSFHWLEKVRQLARTLGKAARCVHIGDRESDIYELFSECEWQEAKFVLRNCVNRQCLDGQ
;
A
#
# COMPACT_ATOMS: atom_id res chain seq x y z
N MET A 1 5.94 4.67 14.81
CA MET A 1 7.24 3.98 14.72
C MET A 1 7.53 3.36 16.05
N VAL A 2 8.20 2.21 16.02
CA VAL A 2 8.60 1.47 17.22
C VAL A 2 10.06 1.09 17.09
N THR A 3 10.76 0.99 18.22
CA THR A 3 12.09 0.37 18.26
C THR A 3 11.96 -1.15 18.09
N ARG A 4 13.11 -1.84 17.98
CA ARG A 4 13.15 -3.31 17.90
C ARG A 4 12.64 -3.97 19.19
N ASP A 5 12.74 -3.27 20.32
CA ASP A 5 12.24 -3.71 21.63
C ASP A 5 10.76 -3.35 21.84
N GLY A 6 10.10 -2.77 20.84
CA GLY A 6 8.69 -2.41 20.89
C GLY A 6 8.38 -1.06 21.54
N LEU A 7 9.39 -0.26 21.88
CA LEU A 7 9.16 1.08 22.44
C LEU A 7 8.58 2.03 21.36
N PRO A 8 7.44 2.69 21.59
CA PRO A 8 6.87 3.63 20.63
C PRO A 8 7.70 4.91 20.55
N LEU A 9 8.12 5.26 19.34
CA LEU A 9 8.82 6.51 19.01
C LEU A 9 7.86 7.62 18.56
N GLY A 10 6.56 7.33 18.49
CA GLY A 10 5.53 8.26 18.03
C GLY A 10 5.12 8.08 16.57
N LEU A 11 4.40 9.06 16.04
CA LEU A 11 3.84 9.04 14.68
C LEU A 11 4.82 9.66 13.68
N ALA A 12 5.13 8.93 12.60
CA ALA A 12 6.06 9.41 11.57
C ALA A 12 5.34 10.03 10.36
N ALA A 13 4.17 9.52 9.99
CA ALA A 13 3.36 10.09 8.92
C ALA A 13 1.88 9.75 9.12
N VAL A 14 1.01 10.71 8.81
CA VAL A 14 -0.45 10.53 8.78
C VAL A 14 -0.95 11.10 7.46
N LYS A 15 -1.73 10.29 6.72
CA LYS A 15 -2.41 10.73 5.50
C LYS A 15 -3.91 10.62 5.74
N ARG A 16 -4.62 11.73 5.62
CA ARG A 16 -6.09 11.76 5.63
C ARG A 16 -6.56 11.61 4.18
N LEU A 17 -7.37 10.60 3.91
CA LEU A 17 -7.96 10.37 2.60
C LEU A 17 -9.46 10.65 2.66
N THR A 18 -9.98 11.45 1.72
CA THR A 18 -11.42 11.63 1.53
C THR A 18 -11.85 10.81 0.32
N CYS A 19 -12.76 9.86 0.55
CA CYS A 19 -13.13 8.85 -0.43
C CYS A 19 -14.20 9.30 -1.44
N LYS A 20 -14.68 10.55 -1.40
CA LYS A 20 -15.78 11.05 -2.24
C LYS A 20 -15.58 10.82 -3.74
N LYS A 21 -14.34 10.96 -4.23
CA LYS A 21 -14.00 10.74 -5.65
C LYS A 21 -14.08 9.28 -6.10
N PHE A 22 -14.20 8.34 -5.18
CA PHE A 22 -14.21 6.90 -5.46
C PHE A 22 -15.57 6.25 -5.18
N GLU A 23 -16.59 7.04 -4.82
CA GLU A 23 -17.94 6.55 -4.48
C GLU A 23 -18.66 5.90 -5.68
N GLY A 24 -18.24 6.20 -6.92
CA GLY A 24 -18.79 5.63 -8.15
C GLY A 24 -18.18 4.30 -8.63
N LEU A 25 -17.05 3.86 -8.08
CA LEU A 25 -16.38 2.62 -8.51
C LEU A 25 -17.05 1.35 -7.93
N ASN A 26 -17.92 1.54 -6.95
CA ASN A 26 -18.77 0.51 -6.35
C ASN A 26 -20.26 0.66 -6.74
N ALA A 27 -20.58 1.53 -7.73
CA ALA A 27 -21.95 1.75 -8.14
C ALA A 27 -22.54 0.48 -8.78
N ARG A 28 -23.66 0.01 -8.23
CA ARG A 28 -24.42 -1.15 -8.73
C ARG A 28 -24.68 -0.97 -10.22
N GLY A 29 -24.34 -1.98 -11.03
CA GLY A 29 -24.75 -2.02 -12.43
C GLY A 29 -26.28 -2.01 -12.53
N LEU A 30 -26.80 -1.34 -13.57
CA LEU A 30 -28.24 -1.14 -13.86
C LEU A 30 -29.09 -2.42 -13.90
N ASN A 31 -28.47 -3.62 -13.86
CA ASN A 31 -29.14 -4.92 -13.99
C ASN A 31 -28.96 -5.85 -12.77
N GLY A 32 -28.71 -5.34 -11.56
CA GLY A 32 -28.65 -6.16 -10.34
C GLY A 32 -27.39 -7.05 -10.20
N GLY A 33 -26.54 -7.12 -11.22
CA GLY A 33 -25.19 -7.68 -11.13
C GLY A 33 -24.21 -6.69 -10.50
N LYS A 34 -23.44 -7.14 -9.50
CA LYS A 34 -22.35 -6.34 -8.91
C LYS A 34 -21.23 -6.18 -9.94
N HIS A 35 -21.30 -5.16 -10.79
CA HIS A 35 -20.13 -4.70 -11.54
C HIS A 35 -19.20 -3.99 -10.55
N LEU A 36 -18.50 -4.76 -9.70
CA LEU A 36 -17.36 -4.23 -8.97
C LEU A 36 -16.35 -3.82 -10.04
N VAL A 37 -16.04 -2.52 -10.13
CA VAL A 37 -14.91 -2.09 -10.95
C VAL A 37 -13.70 -2.85 -10.42
N ASN A 38 -13.08 -3.65 -11.30
CA ASN A 38 -11.90 -4.43 -10.92
C ASN A 38 -10.77 -3.43 -10.61
N THR A 39 -10.59 -3.16 -9.32
CA THR A 39 -9.62 -2.20 -8.82
C THR A 39 -8.19 -2.58 -9.16
N ALA A 40 -7.92 -3.87 -9.47
CA ALA A 40 -6.64 -4.35 -9.96
C ALA A 40 -6.38 -4.00 -11.45
N ARG A 41 -7.41 -3.57 -12.20
CA ARG A 41 -7.27 -3.08 -13.60
C ARG A 41 -7.22 -1.56 -13.69
N MET A 42 -7.35 -0.85 -12.56
CA MET A 42 -7.22 0.60 -12.53
C MET A 42 -5.75 1.00 -12.49
N PRO A 43 -5.34 2.07 -13.20
CA PRO A 43 -4.02 2.65 -13.01
C PRO A 43 -3.79 2.98 -11.53
N ILE A 44 -2.63 2.60 -10.99
CA ILE A 44 -2.35 2.75 -9.56
C ILE A 44 -2.57 4.19 -9.05
N LYS A 45 -2.29 5.21 -9.88
CA LYS A 45 -2.47 6.64 -9.55
C LYS A 45 -3.93 7.03 -9.27
N GLU A 46 -4.88 6.31 -9.86
CA GLU A 46 -6.32 6.55 -9.73
C GLU A 46 -6.97 5.66 -8.68
N ASN A 47 -6.17 4.81 -8.01
CA ASN A 47 -6.63 3.89 -6.99
C ASN A 47 -6.41 4.49 -5.59
N LYS A 48 -7.31 4.20 -4.64
CA LYS A 48 -7.13 4.58 -3.24
C LYS A 48 -5.82 4.08 -2.67
N SER A 49 -5.40 2.87 -3.08
CA SER A 49 -4.16 2.24 -2.61
C SER A 49 -2.89 3.02 -2.99
N PHE A 50 -2.97 4.02 -3.87
CA PHE A 50 -1.85 4.92 -4.16
C PHE A 50 -1.28 5.60 -2.90
N HIS A 51 -2.13 5.85 -1.90
CA HIS A 51 -1.69 6.53 -0.68
C HIS A 51 -0.59 5.75 0.07
N TRP A 52 -0.50 4.43 -0.12
CA TRP A 52 0.56 3.61 0.48
C TRP A 52 1.93 3.98 -0.09
N LEU A 53 2.03 4.12 -1.41
CA LEU A 53 3.24 4.56 -2.11
C LEU A 53 3.62 5.98 -1.69
N GLU A 54 2.65 6.89 -1.62
CA GLU A 54 2.89 8.26 -1.14
C GLU A 54 3.50 8.27 0.26
N LYS A 55 3.02 7.41 1.16
CA LYS A 55 3.54 7.32 2.53
C LYS A 55 4.98 6.79 2.56
N VAL A 56 5.31 5.75 1.79
CA VAL A 56 6.69 5.24 1.73
C VAL A 56 7.64 6.32 1.23
N ARG A 57 7.28 7.02 0.13
CA ARG A 57 8.06 8.14 -0.42
C ARG A 57 8.23 9.28 0.60
N GLN A 58 7.15 9.65 1.28
CA GLN A 58 7.19 10.70 2.30
C GLN A 58 8.13 10.30 3.44
N LEU A 59 8.00 9.07 3.96
CA LEU A 59 8.82 8.58 5.06
C LEU A 59 10.29 8.46 4.67
N ALA A 60 10.58 7.98 3.47
CA ALA A 60 11.95 7.89 2.95
C ALA A 60 12.62 9.28 2.93
N ARG A 61 11.89 10.30 2.44
CA ARG A 61 12.37 11.69 2.43
C ARG A 61 12.53 12.28 3.83
N THR A 62 11.55 12.10 4.71
CA THR A 62 11.54 12.71 6.04
C THR A 62 12.60 12.08 6.96
N LEU A 63 12.75 10.74 6.90
CA LEU A 63 13.68 10.04 7.78
C LEU A 63 15.11 10.03 7.24
N GLY A 64 15.30 10.22 5.93
CA GLY A 64 16.61 10.22 5.24
C GLY A 64 17.39 8.90 5.37
N LYS A 65 16.79 7.87 5.99
CA LYS A 65 17.40 6.58 6.34
C LYS A 65 16.38 5.44 6.21
N ALA A 66 15.74 5.35 5.05
CA ALA A 66 14.71 4.34 4.76
C ALA A 66 15.21 2.90 5.03
N ALA A 67 16.47 2.60 4.71
CA ALA A 67 17.12 1.31 4.95
C ALA A 67 17.18 0.86 6.44
N ARG A 68 16.97 1.78 7.39
CA ARG A 68 16.91 1.48 8.84
C ARG A 68 15.49 1.20 9.33
N CYS A 69 14.48 1.44 8.50
CA CYS A 69 13.08 1.25 8.84
C CYS A 69 12.56 -0.02 8.19
N VAL A 70 11.65 -0.71 8.88
CA VAL A 70 10.88 -1.81 8.32
C VAL A 70 9.42 -1.36 8.23
N HIS A 71 8.89 -1.29 7.01
CA HIS A 71 7.48 -1.02 6.77
C HIS A 71 6.67 -2.29 7.01
N ILE A 72 5.70 -2.22 7.94
CA ILE A 72 4.83 -3.36 8.25
C ILE A 72 3.43 -3.06 7.72
N GLY A 73 2.87 -3.97 6.93
CA GLY A 73 1.56 -3.83 6.32
C GLY A 73 0.73 -5.10 6.42
N ASP A 74 -0.59 -4.94 6.53
CA ASP A 74 -1.55 -6.03 6.59
C ASP A 74 -1.99 -6.50 5.19
N ARG A 75 -3.09 -7.25 5.12
CA ARG A 75 -3.60 -7.81 3.85
C ARG A 75 -4.04 -6.75 2.84
N GLU A 76 -4.39 -5.55 3.27
CA GLU A 76 -4.80 -4.46 2.36
C GLU A 76 -3.60 -3.85 1.64
N SER A 77 -2.41 -4.00 2.20
CA SER A 77 -1.16 -3.50 1.63
C SER A 77 -0.57 -4.41 0.54
N ASP A 78 -1.16 -5.58 0.27
CA ASP A 78 -0.68 -6.54 -0.73
C ASP A 78 -0.99 -6.10 -2.17
N ILE A 79 -0.31 -5.05 -2.62
CA ILE A 79 -0.33 -4.53 -3.99
C ILE A 79 1.10 -4.58 -4.56
N TYR A 80 1.25 -5.00 -5.82
CA TYR A 80 2.57 -5.20 -6.43
C TYR A 80 3.43 -3.92 -6.39
N GLU A 81 2.79 -2.78 -6.65
CA GLU A 81 3.45 -1.48 -6.72
C GLU A 81 4.02 -1.03 -5.37
N LEU A 82 3.51 -1.53 -4.25
CA LEU A 82 4.08 -1.21 -2.94
C LEU A 82 5.41 -1.94 -2.72
N PHE A 83 5.53 -3.18 -3.20
CA PHE A 83 6.81 -3.91 -3.17
C PHE A 83 7.84 -3.17 -4.02
N SER A 84 7.49 -2.82 -5.26
CA SER A 84 8.37 -2.07 -6.16
C SER A 84 8.76 -0.71 -5.60
N GLU A 85 7.85 0.00 -4.94
CA GLU A 85 8.16 1.29 -4.32
C GLU A 85 9.12 1.14 -3.14
N CYS A 86 8.92 0.15 -2.28
CA CYS A 86 9.86 -0.11 -1.19
C CYS A 86 11.26 -0.44 -1.72
N GLU A 87 11.36 -1.30 -2.74
CA GLU A 87 12.63 -1.60 -3.42
C GLU A 87 13.29 -0.32 -3.98
N TRP A 88 12.52 0.53 -4.67
CA TRP A 88 13.03 1.79 -5.24
C TRP A 88 13.53 2.79 -4.20
N GLN A 89 12.93 2.77 -3.01
CA GLN A 89 13.33 3.62 -1.88
C GLN A 89 14.38 2.95 -0.96
N GLU A 90 14.88 1.76 -1.33
CA GLU A 90 15.77 0.92 -0.51
C GLU A 90 15.21 0.69 0.91
N ALA A 91 13.89 0.59 1.02
CA ALA A 91 13.17 0.44 2.27
C ALA A 91 12.85 -1.03 2.54
N LYS A 92 13.10 -1.49 3.76
CA LYS A 92 12.76 -2.87 4.16
C LYS A 92 11.27 -2.97 4.44
N PHE A 93 10.67 -4.13 4.20
CA PHE A 93 9.24 -4.33 4.43
C PHE A 93 8.88 -5.74 4.89
N VAL A 94 7.74 -5.84 5.56
CA VAL A 94 7.03 -7.09 5.87
C VAL A 94 5.56 -6.84 5.56
N LEU A 95 5.08 -7.39 4.45
CA LEU A 95 3.71 -7.23 3.99
C LEU A 95 3.01 -8.59 4.03
N ARG A 96 1.78 -8.62 4.53
CA ARG A 96 1.00 -9.84 4.58
C ARG A 96 0.30 -10.08 3.24
N ASN A 97 0.70 -11.12 2.53
CA ASN A 97 0.04 -11.50 1.27
C ASN A 97 -1.43 -11.92 1.51
N CYS A 98 -2.29 -11.57 0.55
CA CYS A 98 -3.69 -11.92 0.46
C CYS A 98 -4.05 -12.57 -0.89
N VAL A 99 -3.16 -12.52 -1.88
CA VAL A 99 -3.30 -13.21 -3.17
C VAL A 99 -2.16 -14.20 -3.42
N ASN A 100 -2.45 -15.28 -4.13
CA ASN A 100 -1.43 -16.23 -4.60
C ASN A 100 -0.67 -15.60 -5.77
N ARG A 101 0.62 -15.34 -5.59
CA ARG A 101 1.51 -14.77 -6.61
C ARG A 101 2.39 -15.89 -7.15
N GLN A 102 2.49 -15.99 -8.47
CA GLN A 102 3.45 -16.91 -9.09
C GLN A 102 4.85 -16.32 -8.95
N CYS A 103 5.77 -17.07 -8.33
CA CYS A 103 7.18 -16.74 -8.29
C CYS A 103 7.86 -17.29 -9.54
N LEU A 104 8.81 -16.54 -10.10
CA LEU A 104 9.57 -16.96 -11.29
C LEU A 104 10.33 -18.28 -11.04
N ASP A 105 10.84 -18.45 -9.82
CA ASP A 105 11.70 -19.59 -9.45
C ASP A 105 10.98 -20.60 -8.54
N GLY A 106 9.65 -20.71 -8.63
CA GLY A 106 8.76 -21.42 -7.69
C GLY A 106 9.26 -22.76 -7.14
N GLN A 107 10.07 -22.71 -6.09
CA GLN A 107 10.28 -23.80 -5.15
C GLN A 107 9.28 -23.69 -4.00
#